data_AF-A0A4Q1TAT4-F1
#
_entry.id   AF-A0A4Q1TAT4-F1
#
_cell.length_a   1.000
_cell.length_b   1.000
_cell.length_c   1.000
_cell.angle_alpha   90.00
_cell.angle_beta   90.00
_cell.angle_gamma   90.00
#
_symmetry.space_group_name_H-M   'P 1'
#
loop_
_entity.id
_entity.type
_entity.pdbx_description
1 polymer ?
#
loop_
_entity_poly.entity_id
_entity_poly.type
_entity_poly.pdbx_seq_one_letter_code
_entity_poly.pdbx_strand_id
1 'polypeptide(L)'
;MHRSRVLLYQIISLFLFYLNIILSFALIYTTMDITQIGPIVDHYASSTHQEPWLDRFTRSFYFSAITLLSVGYGDVTPMGWSKAIAVIQALIGYILPAALVIKYIIFPSDSIKRWLQEKEQSKNTHLPS
;
A
#
# COMPACT_ATOMS: atom_id res chain seq x y z
N MET A 1 1.40 30.38 -1.77
CA MET A 1 2.53 29.50 -2.19
C MET A 1 2.95 28.42 -1.17
N HIS A 2 2.71 28.56 0.16
CA HIS A 2 3.11 27.55 1.15
C HIS A 2 2.31 26.23 1.08
N ARG A 3 0.98 26.32 0.85
CA ARG A 3 0.07 25.15 0.80
C ARG A 3 0.39 24.17 -0.34
N SER A 4 0.78 24.66 -1.52
CA SER A 4 1.14 23.80 -2.67
C SER A 4 2.41 22.98 -2.44
N ARG A 5 3.38 23.50 -1.68
CA ARG A 5 4.61 22.76 -1.34
C ARG A 5 4.33 21.61 -0.36
N VAL A 6 3.48 21.85 0.64
CA VAL A 6 3.07 20.81 1.61
C VAL A 6 2.32 19.66 0.92
N LEU A 7 1.41 19.98 -0.01
CA LEU A 7 0.70 18.97 -0.81
C LEU A 7 1.67 18.14 -1.67
N LEU A 8 2.67 18.78 -2.28
CA LEU A 8 3.70 18.07 -3.06
C LEU A 8 4.45 17.06 -2.19
N TYR A 9 4.93 17.46 -1.01
CA TYR A 9 5.64 16.56 -0.10
C TYR A 9 4.75 15.38 0.36
N GLN A 10 3.46 15.62 0.59
CA GLN A 10 2.51 14.56 0.95
C GLN A 10 2.33 13.56 -0.19
N ILE A 11 2.12 14.03 -1.43
CA ILE A 11 1.96 13.15 -2.59
C ILE A 11 3.23 12.33 -2.84
N ILE A 12 4.40 12.97 -2.79
CA ILE A 12 5.69 12.28 -2.96
C ILE A 12 5.90 11.24 -1.84
N SER A 13 5.63 11.61 -0.58
CA SER A 13 5.73 10.69 0.55
C SER A 13 4.81 9.48 0.39
N LEU A 14 3.57 9.68 -0.07
CA LEU A 14 2.65 8.59 -0.36
C LEU A 14 3.15 7.71 -1.51
N PHE A 15 3.61 8.32 -2.61
CA PHE A 15 4.16 7.57 -3.74
C PHE A 15 5.34 6.68 -3.30
N LEU A 16 6.28 7.24 -2.53
CA LEU A 16 7.41 6.47 -1.99
C LEU A 16 6.97 5.36 -1.04
N PHE A 17 5.93 5.60 -0.23
CA PHE A 17 5.36 4.59 0.65
C PHE A 17 4.75 3.43 -0.13
N TYR A 18 3.94 3.71 -1.15
CA TYR A 18 3.42 2.68 -2.07
C TYR A 18 4.55 1.90 -2.75
N LEU A 19 5.57 2.61 -3.25
CA LEU A 19 6.73 1.98 -3.90
C LEU A 19 7.49 1.04 -2.97
N ASN A 20 7.65 1.41 -1.69
CA ASN A 20 8.26 0.53 -0.69
C ASN A 20 7.44 -0.75 -0.48
N ILE A 21 6.11 -0.64 -0.36
CA ILE A 21 5.24 -1.82 -0.21
C ILE A 21 5.36 -2.71 -1.45
N ILE A 22 5.28 -2.13 -2.65
CA ILE A 22 5.42 -2.87 -3.90
C ILE A 22 6.75 -3.63 -3.92
N LEU A 23 7.85 -2.96 -3.56
CA LEU A 23 9.19 -3.54 -3.56
C LEU A 23 9.33 -4.66 -2.52
N SER A 24 8.80 -4.48 -1.31
CA SER A 24 8.82 -5.52 -0.26
C SER A 24 8.07 -6.77 -0.69
N PHE A 25 6.85 -6.62 -1.23
CA PHE A 25 6.06 -7.76 -1.72
C PHE A 25 6.68 -8.39 -2.97
N ALA A 26 7.28 -7.59 -3.86
CA ALA A 26 7.98 -8.10 -5.05
C ALA A 26 9.13 -9.04 -4.67
N LEU A 27 9.91 -8.70 -3.63
CA LEU A 27 10.96 -9.57 -3.11
C LEU A 27 10.40 -10.87 -2.55
N ILE A 28 9.30 -10.79 -1.78
CA ILE A 28 8.62 -11.98 -1.25
C ILE A 28 8.17 -12.91 -2.38
N TYR A 29 7.49 -12.38 -3.40
CA TYR A 29 7.06 -13.17 -4.56
C TYR A 29 8.23 -13.75 -5.35
N THR A 30 9.31 -12.99 -5.52
CA THR A 30 10.52 -13.49 -6.18
C THR A 30 11.10 -14.68 -5.41
N THR A 31 11.16 -14.63 -4.09
CA THR A 31 11.60 -15.76 -3.26
C THR A 31 10.65 -16.96 -3.37
N MET A 32 9.33 -16.74 -3.41
CA MET A 32 8.35 -17.83 -3.61
C MET A 32 8.43 -18.46 -5.00
N ASP A 33 8.75 -17.65 -6.02
CA ASP A 33 8.94 -18.10 -7.40
C ASP A 33 10.19 -18.97 -7.51
N ILE A 34 11.30 -18.55 -6.90
CA ILE A 34 12.55 -19.33 -6.88
C ILE A 34 12.40 -20.64 -6.13
N THR A 35 11.69 -20.63 -5.00
CA THR A 35 11.45 -21.84 -4.21
C THR A 35 10.38 -22.77 -4.80
N GLN A 36 9.72 -22.37 -5.89
CA GLN A 36 8.67 -23.13 -6.59
C GLN A 36 7.44 -23.49 -5.73
N ILE A 37 7.33 -22.96 -4.50
CA ILE A 37 6.19 -23.18 -3.61
C ILE A 37 4.99 -22.30 -3.97
N GLY A 38 5.23 -21.21 -4.67
CA GLY A 38 4.20 -20.27 -5.07
C GLY A 38 4.63 -19.41 -6.26
N PRO A 39 4.85 -20.02 -7.44
CA PRO A 39 5.36 -19.30 -8.59
C PRO A 39 4.41 -18.22 -9.07
N ILE A 40 4.99 -17.16 -9.62
CA ILE A 40 4.27 -16.11 -10.32
C ILE A 40 4.39 -16.42 -11.80
N VAL A 41 3.27 -16.68 -12.48
CA VAL A 41 3.27 -17.14 -13.87
C VAL A 41 2.79 -16.01 -14.77
N ASP A 42 3.58 -15.70 -15.79
CA ASP A 42 3.17 -14.86 -16.92
C ASP A 42 2.68 -15.77 -18.06
N HIS A 43 1.44 -15.53 -18.51
CA HIS A 43 0.78 -16.35 -19.53
C HIS A 43 1.17 -15.99 -20.97
N TYR A 44 1.80 -14.84 -21.18
CA TYR A 44 2.17 -14.33 -22.49
C TYR A 44 3.69 -14.38 -22.73
N ALA A 45 4.50 -14.55 -21.69
CA ALA A 45 5.95 -14.71 -21.80
C ALA A 45 6.37 -16.11 -22.26
N SER A 46 7.23 -16.18 -23.28
CA SER A 46 7.87 -17.43 -23.72
C SER A 46 8.74 -18.07 -22.62
N SER A 47 8.80 -19.40 -22.56
CA SER A 47 9.51 -20.17 -21.53
C SER A 47 10.99 -19.80 -21.39
N THR A 48 11.64 -19.37 -22.48
CA THR A 48 13.04 -18.95 -22.51
C THR A 48 13.28 -17.64 -21.75
N HIS A 49 12.26 -16.79 -21.60
CA HIS A 49 12.36 -15.52 -20.90
C HIS A 49 12.08 -15.63 -19.39
N GLN A 50 11.58 -16.78 -18.90
CA GLN A 50 11.16 -16.92 -17.49
C GLN A 50 12.27 -17.28 -16.50
N GLU A 51 13.48 -17.56 -17.00
CA GLU A 51 14.60 -18.05 -16.19
C GLU A 51 15.53 -16.97 -15.60
N PRO A 52 15.87 -15.87 -16.30
CA PRO A 52 16.76 -14.86 -15.76
C PRO A 52 16.24 -14.25 -14.45
N TRP A 53 17.12 -14.11 -13.46
CA TRP A 53 16.79 -13.47 -12.16
C TRP A 53 16.08 -12.12 -12.33
N LEU A 54 16.55 -11.31 -13.28
CA LEU A 54 15.97 -9.99 -13.54
C LEU A 54 14.52 -10.09 -14.02
N ASP A 55 14.20 -11.07 -14.88
CA ASP A 55 12.84 -11.28 -15.39
C ASP A 55 11.87 -11.71 -14.27
N ARG A 56 12.32 -12.65 -13.42
CA ARG A 56 11.56 -13.09 -12.23
C ARG A 56 11.23 -11.92 -11.31
N PHE A 57 12.21 -11.05 -11.06
CA PHE A 57 12.02 -9.86 -10.24
C PHE A 57 11.08 -8.85 -10.91
N THR A 58 11.28 -8.53 -12.19
CA THR A 58 10.42 -7.55 -12.90
C THR A 58 8.98 -8.03 -13.00
N ARG A 59 8.75 -9.33 -13.26
CA ARG A 59 7.43 -9.95 -13.26
C ARG A 59 6.78 -9.89 -11.89
N SER A 60 7.53 -10.23 -10.83
CA SER A 60 7.05 -10.16 -9.44
C SER A 60 6.76 -8.73 -9.01
N PHE A 61 7.58 -7.77 -9.43
CA PHE A 61 7.37 -6.34 -9.18
C PHE A 61 6.12 -5.82 -9.86
N TYR A 62 5.95 -6.15 -11.14
CA TYR A 62 4.76 -5.82 -11.90
C TYR A 62 3.50 -6.42 -11.25
N PHE A 63 3.51 -7.71 -10.92
CA PHE A 63 2.42 -8.39 -10.22
C PHE A 63 2.06 -7.70 -8.89
N SER A 64 3.08 -7.36 -8.10
CA SER A 64 2.92 -6.63 -6.83
C SER A 64 2.27 -5.26 -7.04
N ALA A 65 2.69 -4.51 -8.06
CA ALA A 65 2.12 -3.20 -8.38
C ALA A 65 0.64 -3.28 -8.78
N ILE A 66 0.29 -4.16 -9.74
CA ILE A 66 -1.09 -4.29 -10.21
C ILE A 66 -2.02 -4.88 -9.14
N THR A 67 -1.49 -5.67 -8.20
CA THR A 67 -2.24 -6.21 -7.07
C THR A 67 -2.51 -5.14 -6.02
N LEU A 68 -1.47 -4.39 -5.60
CA LEU A 68 -1.62 -3.33 -4.60
C LEU A 68 -2.55 -2.22 -5.09
N LEU A 69 -2.47 -1.88 -6.38
CA LEU A 69 -3.33 -0.87 -7.00
C LEU A 69 -4.69 -1.41 -7.43
N SER A 70 -4.99 -2.69 -7.16
CA SER A 70 -6.26 -3.35 -7.51
C SER A 70 -6.59 -3.31 -9.01
N VAL A 71 -5.58 -3.27 -9.88
CA VAL A 71 -5.73 -3.27 -11.34
C VAL A 71 -5.92 -4.69 -11.87
N GLY A 72 -5.03 -5.61 -11.50
CA GLY A 72 -5.13 -7.06 -11.76
C GLY A 72 -5.57 -7.46 -13.18
N TYR A 73 -4.76 -7.17 -14.21
CA TYR A 73 -5.10 -7.51 -15.60
C TYR A 73 -5.28 -9.01 -15.88
N GLY A 74 -4.68 -9.87 -15.05
CA GLY A 74 -4.77 -11.33 -15.17
C GLY A 74 -3.75 -11.95 -16.13
N ASP A 75 -2.88 -11.14 -16.72
CA ASP A 75 -1.72 -11.55 -17.51
C ASP A 75 -0.68 -12.29 -16.66
N VAL A 76 -0.43 -11.79 -15.46
CA VAL A 76 0.44 -12.40 -14.45
C VAL A 76 -0.39 -12.84 -13.25
N THR A 77 -0.24 -14.11 -12.84
CA THR A 77 -1.04 -14.67 -11.75
C THR A 77 -0.20 -15.42 -10.72
N PRO A 78 -0.63 -15.39 -9.43
CA PRO A 78 0.02 -16.15 -8.38
C PRO A 78 -0.52 -17.59 -8.35
N MET A 79 0.39 -18.56 -8.21
CA MET A 79 0.06 -19.97 -8.06
C MET A 79 0.49 -20.50 -6.70
N GLY A 80 -0.14 -21.58 -6.21
CA GLY A 80 0.19 -22.16 -4.91
C GLY A 80 0.02 -21.17 -3.74
N TRP A 81 1.03 -21.08 -2.88
CA TRP A 81 0.98 -20.28 -1.64
C TRP A 81 1.01 -18.76 -1.88
N SER A 82 1.51 -18.28 -3.03
CA SER A 82 1.56 -16.84 -3.31
C SER A 82 0.16 -16.23 -3.43
N LYS A 83 -0.88 -17.04 -3.66
CA LYS A 83 -2.28 -16.62 -3.59
C LYS A 83 -2.67 -16.02 -2.25
N ALA A 84 -2.25 -16.64 -1.14
CA ALA A 84 -2.56 -16.14 0.20
C ALA A 84 -1.91 -14.77 0.45
N ILE A 85 -0.66 -14.62 -0.01
CA ILE A 85 0.07 -13.35 0.09
C ILE A 85 -0.57 -12.27 -0.79
N ALA A 86 -1.02 -12.62 -2.00
CA ALA A 86 -1.73 -11.72 -2.89
C ALA A 86 -3.03 -11.20 -2.28
N VAL A 87 -3.79 -12.04 -1.57
CA VAL A 87 -4.99 -11.60 -0.84
C VAL A 87 -4.63 -10.57 0.24
N ILE A 88 -3.59 -10.83 1.04
CA ILE A 88 -3.14 -9.88 2.07
C ILE A 88 -2.70 -8.55 1.43
N GLN A 89 -1.96 -8.61 0.34
CA GLN A 89 -1.52 -7.41 -0.38
C GLN A 89 -2.69 -6.60 -0.95
N ALA A 90 -3.68 -7.27 -1.55
CA ALA A 90 -4.87 -6.62 -2.07
C ALA A 90 -5.67 -5.93 -0.96
N LEU A 91 -5.79 -6.57 0.22
CA LEU A 91 -6.44 -5.96 1.39
C LEU A 91 -5.71 -4.70 1.84
N ILE A 92 -4.38 -4.72 1.90
CA ILE A 92 -3.58 -3.52 2.21
C ILE A 92 -3.84 -2.43 1.15
N GLY A 93 -3.81 -2.80 -0.13
CA GLY A 93 -4.09 -1.90 -1.25
C GLY A 93 -5.44 -1.20 -1.16
N TYR A 94 -6.46 -1.89 -0.64
CA TYR A 94 -7.79 -1.34 -0.44
C TYR A 94 -7.89 -0.43 0.79
N ILE A 95 -7.23 -0.81 1.90
CA ILE A 95 -7.28 -0.07 3.17
C ILE A 95 -6.52 1.26 3.08
N LEU A 96 -5.39 1.31 2.37
CA LEU A 96 -4.55 2.51 2.27
C LEU A 96 -5.28 3.76 1.75
N PRO A 97 -5.96 3.75 0.59
CA PRO A 97 -6.69 4.93 0.11
C PRO A 97 -7.85 5.30 1.05
N ALA A 98 -8.54 4.32 1.64
CA ALA A 98 -9.59 4.57 2.62
C ALA A 98 -9.06 5.29 3.88
N ALA A 99 -7.91 4.86 4.40
CA ALA A 99 -7.26 5.48 5.55
C ALA A 99 -6.85 6.94 5.25
N LEU A 100 -6.39 7.23 4.03
CA LEU A 100 -6.08 8.60 3.60
C LEU A 100 -7.34 9.47 3.58
N VAL A 101 -8.44 8.98 3.01
CA VAL A 101 -9.72 9.70 2.98
C VAL A 101 -10.20 10.03 4.40
N ILE A 102 -10.16 9.06 5.32
CA ILE A 102 -10.57 9.27 6.71
C ILE A 102 -9.71 10.36 7.37
N LYS A 103 -8.39 10.30 7.19
CA LYS A 103 -7.45 11.24 7.79
C LYS A 103 -7.60 12.67 7.24
N TYR A 104 -7.82 12.83 5.95
CA TYR A 104 -7.81 14.16 5.31
C TYR A 104 -9.20 14.78 5.17
N ILE A 105 -10.26 13.98 5.05
CA ILE A 105 -11.63 14.46 4.84
C ILE A 105 -12.45 14.44 6.14
N ILE A 106 -12.39 13.34 6.91
CA ILE A 106 -13.30 13.11 8.04
C ILE A 106 -12.76 13.67 9.36
N PHE A 107 -11.47 13.50 9.62
CA PHE A 107 -10.82 14.00 10.84
C PHE A 107 -9.77 15.10 10.54
N PRO A 108 -10.19 16.28 10.07
CA PRO A 108 -9.27 17.41 10.02
C PRO A 108 -8.78 17.69 11.45
N SER A 109 -7.46 17.56 11.66
CA SER A 109 -6.73 17.69 12.94
C SER A 109 -7.25 18.81 13.87
N ASP A 110 -7.80 19.88 13.31
CA ASP A 110 -8.32 21.04 14.03
C ASP A 110 -9.61 20.77 14.82
N SER A 111 -10.39 19.73 14.50
CA SER A 111 -11.59 19.37 15.25
C SER A 111 -11.27 18.69 16.58
N ILE A 112 -10.27 17.81 16.62
CA ILE A 112 -9.85 17.10 17.84
C ILE A 112 -9.24 18.07 18.86
N LYS A 113 -8.39 19.01 18.40
CA LYS A 113 -7.81 20.04 19.28
C LYS A 113 -8.88 20.92 19.92
N ARG A 114 -9.88 21.35 19.14
CA ARG A 114 -11.02 22.12 19.64
C ARG A 114 -11.83 21.35 20.69
N TRP A 115 -12.15 20.09 20.41
CA TRP A 115 -12.89 19.25 21.36
C TRP A 115 -12.12 18.99 22.67
N LEU A 116 -10.80 18.81 22.58
CA LEU A 116 -9.94 18.67 23.77
C LEU A 116 -9.90 19.98 24.58
N GLN A 117 -9.78 21.13 23.91
CA GLN A 117 -9.82 22.45 24.55
C GLN A 117 -11.17 22.74 25.22
N GLU A 118 -12.29 22.39 24.57
CA GLU A 118 -13.63 22.51 25.15
C GLU A 118 -13.79 21.64 26.41
N LYS A 119 -13.26 20.41 26.40
CA LYS A 119 -13.26 19.52 27.57
C LYS A 119 -12.40 20.04 28.73
N GLU A 120 -11.28 20.67 28.41
CA GLU A 120 -10.36 21.22 29.41
C GLU A 120 -10.94 22.51 30.03
N GLN A 121 -11.62 23.33 29.23
CA GLN A 121 -12.37 24.50 29.72
C GLN A 121 -13.56 24.10 30.60
N SER A 122 -14.36 23.11 30.21
CA SER A 122 -15.51 22.67 31.02
C SER A 122 -15.10 22.06 32.36
N LYS A 123 -13.93 21.41 32.43
CA LYS A 123 -13.38 20.88 33.68
C LYS A 123 -12.94 22.00 34.65
N ASN A 124 -12.42 23.11 34.13
CA ASN A 124 -11.92 24.22 34.95
C ASN A 124 -13.03 25.17 35.46
N THR A 125 -14.19 25.22 34.81
CA THR A 125 -15.34 26.05 35.27
C THR A 125 -16.20 25.40 36.35
N HIS A 126 -16.00 24.12 36.67
CA HIS A 126 -16.80 23.37 37.65
C HIS A 126 -16.09 23.05 38.97
N LEU A 127 -14.91 23.61 39.25
CA LEU A 127 -14.26 23.51 40.56
C LEU A 127 -14.81 24.58 41.51
N PRO A 128 -15.52 24.22 42.61
CA PRO A 128 -15.94 25.19 43.62
C PRO A 128 -14.72 25.79 44.32
N SER A 129 -14.75 27.12 44.49
CA SER A 129 -13.76 27.95 45.19
C SER A 129 -13.68 27.64 46.67
#